data_AF-A0A6G1KG04-F1
#
_entry.id   AF-A0A6G1KG04-F1
#
_cell.length_a   1.000
_cell.length_b   1.000
_cell.length_c   1.000
_cell.angle_alpha   90.00
_cell.angle_beta   90.00
_cell.angle_gamma   90.00
#
_symmetry.space_group_name_H-M   'P 1'
#
loop_
_entity.id
_entity.type
_entity.pdbx_description
1 polymer ?
#
loop_
_entity_poly.entity_id
_entity_poly.type
_entity_poly.pdbx_seq_one_letter_code
_entity_poly.pdbx_strand_id
1 'polypeptide(L)' 'MPFHQSTSNPRQRLSILTNSTLGHDVSAAFKASGVASRSVEEINETPAPPPSPIDFSFPSTPAEQRSPARSESN' A
#
# COMPACT_ATOMS: atom_id res chain seq x y z
N MET A 1 25.58 -18.50 38.78
CA MET A 1 24.74 -17.99 37.66
C MET A 1 25.08 -16.52 37.48
N PRO A 2 25.53 -16.06 36.30
CA PRO A 2 25.74 -14.63 36.09
C PRO A 2 24.40 -13.91 36.25
N PHE A 3 24.34 -12.95 37.17
CA PHE A 3 23.20 -12.06 37.34
C PHE A 3 23.22 -11.04 36.21
N HIS A 4 22.28 -11.14 35.28
CA HIS A 4 22.11 -10.14 34.23
C HIS A 4 21.60 -8.85 34.86
N GLN A 5 22.49 -7.87 34.99
CA GLN A 5 22.16 -6.50 35.35
C GLN A 5 21.12 -5.97 34.36
N SER A 6 19.91 -5.68 34.82
CA SER A 6 18.82 -5.12 34.02
C SER A 6 19.07 -3.65 33.71
N THR A 7 20.08 -3.36 32.89
CA THR A 7 20.16 -2.06 32.23
C THR A 7 19.06 -2.04 31.16
N SER A 8 17.88 -1.49 31.48
CA SER A 8 16.79 -1.38 30.51
C SER A 8 17.13 -0.29 29.48
N ASN A 9 18.05 -0.59 28.57
CA ASN A 9 18.30 0.28 27.44
C ASN A 9 17.11 0.15 26.48
N PRO A 10 16.43 1.24 26.10
CA PRO A 10 15.22 1.19 25.27
C PRO A 10 15.47 0.59 23.87
N ARG A 11 16.73 0.44 23.44
CA ARG A 11 17.13 -0.18 22.17
C ARG A 11 17.67 -1.60 22.33
N GLN A 12 17.69 -2.16 23.55
CA GLN A 12 18.18 -3.51 23.79
C GLN A 12 17.21 -4.53 23.22
N ARG A 13 17.67 -5.28 22.21
CA ARG A 13 16.93 -6.42 21.66
C ARG A 13 17.25 -7.66 22.47
N LEU A 14 16.24 -8.28 23.04
CA LEU A 14 16.36 -9.57 23.73
C LEU A 14 16.22 -10.71 22.73
N SER A 15 16.96 -11.80 22.94
CA SER A 15 16.88 -13.02 22.12
C SER A 15 16.18 -14.13 22.89
N ILE A 16 15.36 -14.92 22.20
CA ILE A 16 14.65 -16.08 22.77
C ILE A 16 15.59 -17.18 23.25
N LEU A 17 16.80 -17.28 22.67
CA LEU A 17 17.77 -18.33 23.02
C LEU A 17 18.39 -18.09 24.40
N THR A 18 18.56 -16.83 24.78
CA THR A 18 19.19 -16.44 26.06
C THR A 18 18.17 -16.02 27.12
N ASN A 19 16.92 -15.77 26.74
CA ASN A 19 15.84 -15.34 27.63
C ASN A 19 14.63 -16.27 27.44
N SER A 20 14.55 -17.34 28.23
CA SER A 20 13.52 -18.37 28.09
C SER A 20 12.09 -17.86 28.30
N THR A 21 11.91 -16.81 29.11
CA THR A 21 10.59 -16.19 29.36
C THR A 21 10.12 -15.30 28.21
N LEU A 22 11.03 -14.86 27.35
CA LEU A 22 10.73 -13.89 26.28
C LEU A 22 9.64 -14.39 25.32
N GLY A 23 9.61 -15.70 25.03
CA GLY A 23 8.58 -16.29 24.18
C GLY A 23 7.17 -16.18 24.78
N HIS A 24 7.06 -16.35 26.10
CA HIS A 24 5.81 -16.16 26.82
C HIS A 24 5.37 -14.69 26.80
N ASP A 25 6.30 -13.78 27.08
CA ASP A 25 6.06 -12.33 27.13
C ASP A 25 5.60 -11.78 25.78
N VAL A 26 6.26 -12.19 24.68
CA VAL A 26 5.87 -11.82 23.32
C VAL A 26 4.47 -12.34 23.01
N SER A 27 4.18 -13.59 23.34
CA SER A 27 2.85 -14.19 23.13
C SER A 27 1.77 -13.52 24.00
N ALA A 28 2.10 -13.11 25.22
CA ALA A 28 1.20 -12.36 26.10
C ALA A 28 0.96 -10.96 25.53
N ALA A 29 2.01 -10.28 25.08
CA ALA A 29 1.94 -8.98 24.44
C ALA A 29 1.09 -9.03 23.16
N PHE A 30 1.19 -10.07 22.32
CA PHE A 30 0.31 -10.21 21.15
C PHE A 30 -1.16 -10.47 21.52
N LYS A 31 -1.42 -11.23 22.59
CA LYS A 31 -2.80 -11.44 23.08
C LYS A 31 -3.39 -10.19 23.71
N ALA A 32 -2.58 -9.42 24.45
CA ALA A 32 -2.97 -8.18 25.10
C ALA A 32 -2.98 -6.98 24.14
N SER A 33 -2.15 -7.02 23.10
CA SER A 33 -2.17 -6.10 21.97
C SER A 33 -3.44 -6.40 21.19
N GLY A 34 -4.52 -5.76 21.61
CA GLY A 34 -5.84 -5.89 21.02
C GLY A 34 -5.87 -5.41 19.56
N VAL A 35 -5.31 -6.20 18.65
CA VAL A 35 -5.55 -6.06 17.19
C VAL A 35 -7.01 -6.40 16.83
N ALA A 36 -7.88 -6.58 17.83
CA ALA A 36 -9.33 -6.50 17.67
C ALA A 36 -9.82 -5.08 17.28
N SER A 37 -8.96 -4.05 17.24
CA SER A 37 -9.29 -2.75 16.63
C SER A 37 -9.23 -2.73 15.09
N ARG A 38 -9.16 -3.89 14.43
CA ARG A 38 -9.57 -4.03 13.01
C ARG A 38 -11.03 -4.45 12.86
N SER A 39 -11.81 -4.41 13.94
CA SER A 39 -13.24 -4.69 13.90
C SER A 39 -14.00 -3.47 13.36
N VAL A 40 -14.23 -3.47 12.05
CA VAL A 40 -15.34 -2.77 11.37
C VAL A 40 -15.28 -1.24 11.47
N GLU A 41 -14.24 -0.63 10.92
CA GLU A 41 -14.48 0.64 10.25
C GLU A 41 -14.85 0.27 8.81
N GLU A 42 -16.10 0.49 8.44
CA GLU A 42 -16.57 0.42 7.06
C GLU A 42 -15.80 1.49 6.29
N ILE A 43 -14.61 1.15 5.82
CA ILE A 43 -13.83 1.98 4.90
C ILE A 43 -14.68 2.00 3.64
N ASN A 44 -15.54 2.99 3.51
CA ASN A 44 -16.28 3.25 2.29
C ASN A 44 -15.22 3.64 1.25
N GLU A 45 -14.67 2.63 0.56
CA GLU A 45 -13.69 2.82 -0.51
C GLU A 45 -14.34 3.73 -1.54
N THR A 46 -13.90 4.99 -1.58
CA THR A 46 -14.31 5.90 -2.65
C THR A 46 -13.53 5.48 -3.88
N PRO A 47 -14.18 5.04 -4.98
CA PRO A 47 -13.48 4.66 -6.19
C PRO A 47 -12.59 5.81 -6.68
N ALA A 48 -11.40 5.47 -7.20
CA ALA A 48 -10.50 6.48 -7.76
C ALA A 48 -11.18 7.25 -8.90
N PRO A 49 -10.92 8.56 -9.04
CA PRO A 49 -11.44 9.33 -10.17
C PRO A 49 -10.92 8.76 -11.50
N PRO A 50 -11.70 8.86 -12.59
CA PRO A 50 -11.24 8.44 -13.92
C PRO A 50 -10.00 9.26 -14.35
N PRO A 51 -9.11 8.68 -15.18
CA PRO A 51 -8.00 9.42 -15.75
C PRO A 51 -8.51 10.60 -16.58
N SER A 52 -7.76 11.70 -16.56
CA SER A 52 -8.06 12.86 -17.41
C SER A 52 -8.12 12.45 -18.88
N PRO A 53 -9.05 13.00 -19.68
CA PRO A 53 -9.07 12.82 -21.12
C PRO A 53 -7.72 13.24 -21.71
N ILE A 54 -7.22 12.45 -22.65
CA ILE A 54 -6.00 12.80 -23.37
C ILE A 54 -6.42 13.59 -24.61
N ASP A 55 -5.88 14.81 -24.75
CA ASP A 55 -6.19 15.66 -25.89
C ASP A 55 -5.37 15.19 -27.10
N PHE A 56 -5.96 14.31 -27.92
CA PHE A 56 -5.41 13.91 -29.22
C PHE A 56 -5.52 15.01 -30.29
N SER A 57 -5.62 16.28 -29.86
CA SER A 57 -5.46 17.42 -30.75
C SER A 57 -3.98 17.59 -31.06
N PHE A 58 -3.47 16.73 -31.93
CA PHE A 58 -2.21 17.02 -32.61
C PHE A 58 -2.43 18.29 -33.44
N PRO A 59 -1.53 19.30 -33.37
CA PRO A 59 -1.51 20.34 -34.37
C PRO A 59 -1.46 19.63 -35.73
N SER A 60 -2.48 19.89 -36.54
CA SER A 60 -2.84 19.17 -37.75
C SER A 60 -1.62 18.54 -38.42
N THR A 61 -1.59 17.19 -38.50
CA THR A 61 -0.83 16.56 -39.58
C THR A 61 -1.22 17.31 -40.85
N PRO A 62 -0.28 17.86 -41.63
CA PRO A 62 -0.64 18.49 -42.90
C PRO A 62 -1.47 17.47 -43.66
N ALA A 63 -2.69 17.85 -44.02
CA ALA A 63 -3.57 16.99 -44.80
C ALA A 63 -2.81 16.63 -46.07
N GLU A 64 -2.22 15.43 -46.11
CA GLU A 64 -1.68 14.89 -47.33
C GLU A 64 -2.88 14.75 -48.25
N GLN A 65 -2.87 15.54 -49.32
CA GLN A 65 -3.95 15.66 -50.30
C GLN A 65 -4.27 14.30 -50.91
N ARG A 66 -5.09 13.49 -50.23
CA ARG A 66 -5.71 12.33 -50.85
C ARG A 66 -7.06 12.78 -51.35
N SER A 67 -7.04 13.24 -52.60
CA SER A 67 -8.21 13.55 -53.42
C SER A 67 -9.34 12.55 -53.14
N PRO A 68 -10.57 13.00 -52.84
CA PRO A 68 -11.71 12.08 -52.87
C PRO A 68 -12.06 11.85 -54.34
N ALA A 69 -11.50 10.77 -54.89
CA ALA A 69 -12.11 10.11 -56.02
C ALA A 69 -13.41 9.45 -55.54
N ARG A 70 -14.49 9.66 -56.32
CA ARG A 70 -15.70 8.83 -56.43
C ARG A 70 -16.78 9.09 -55.36
N SER A 71 -17.87 9.80 -55.71
CA SER A 71 -19.11 9.41 -56.43
C SER A 71 -20.24 9.00 -55.48
N GLU A 72 -21.39 9.69 -55.58
CA GLU A 72 -22.80 9.23 -55.54
C GLU A 72 -23.69 10.45 -55.17
N SER A 73 -24.47 10.97 -56.12
CA SER A 73 -25.85 10.62 -56.50
C SER A 73 -26.94 11.26 -55.61
N ASN A 74 -27.64 12.25 -56.18
CA ASN A 74 -29.10 12.43 -56.15
C ASN A 74 -29.50 13.44 -57.23
#